data_AF-A0A2U0SFI4-F1
#
_entry.id   AF-A0A2U0SFI4-F1
#
_cell.length_a   1.000
_cell.length_b   1.000
_cell.length_c   1.000
_cell.angle_alpha   90.00
_cell.angle_beta   90.00
_cell.angle_gamma   90.00
#
_symmetry.space_group_name_H-M   'P 1'
#
loop_
_entity.id
_entity.type
_entity.pdbx_description
1 polymer ?
#
loop_
_entity_poly.entity_id
_entity_poly.type
_entity_poly.pdbx_seq_one_letter_code
_entity_poly.pdbx_strand_id
1 'polypeptide(L)'
;MIRTRTDRAAATAGAQSALDPVRTLFSVRFRHDYYNATDDRCRDLVAVPTDDCAALMAQIGIFQVHQDAGFSIVIPQSRVGALVNAIVQGYCASGPGQGFWTRLRFLLVSTNENFVGITDWPIDTSPTRQALFTDNLAVHAQPDGLSLGDHGLGAAALLPVTGGTISLPAGPVGTVTALDLSGAPVASVQRSATVPVILSLAGLPNDRYTIIGTPPEAYTGPAQLAYVPPASLATGMIDLLLTQPTADTGDPAAFPVPMPPAPPPPDYAQHPVPITPVALIAQFRARKTFWRYFVVPHAARGAFTDTLAITGQDVAFGKSKTVLPNGDAAILFSAETPLAMRQRSPHRFRLSGERHSPDGGQADISVDPLPCAATSPVWPVTEQPLAGTSEIYVYI
;
A
#
# COMPACT_ATOMS: atom_id res chain seq x y z
N MET A 1 -46.47 -8.16 -67.91
CA MET A 1 -45.21 -8.94 -67.85
C MET A 1 -44.64 -8.77 -66.45
N ILE A 2 -45.00 -9.65 -65.51
CA ILE A 2 -44.69 -9.55 -64.07
C ILE A 2 -43.72 -10.68 -63.75
N ARG A 3 -42.50 -10.35 -63.31
CA ARG A 3 -41.50 -11.31 -62.81
C ARG A 3 -41.53 -11.27 -61.28
N THR A 4 -41.94 -12.38 -60.68
CA THR A 4 -41.78 -12.70 -59.26
C THR A 4 -40.31 -12.99 -58.96
N ARG A 5 -39.73 -12.23 -58.01
CA ARG A 5 -38.38 -12.45 -57.48
C ARG A 5 -38.51 -13.24 -56.18
N THR A 6 -38.00 -14.47 -56.19
CA THR A 6 -37.95 -15.36 -55.02
C THR A 6 -36.63 -15.12 -54.31
N ASP A 7 -36.63 -14.36 -53.22
CA ASP A 7 -35.45 -14.19 -52.37
C ASP A 7 -35.42 -15.29 -51.31
N ARG A 8 -34.38 -16.13 -51.40
CA ARG A 8 -34.06 -17.23 -50.51
C ARG A 8 -33.01 -16.73 -49.51
N ALA A 9 -33.45 -16.27 -48.34
CA ALA A 9 -32.54 -15.94 -47.24
C ALA A 9 -32.07 -17.23 -46.55
N ALA A 10 -30.81 -17.59 -46.76
CA ALA A 10 -30.14 -18.63 -45.98
C ALA A 10 -29.66 -18.01 -44.66
N ALA A 11 -30.21 -18.48 -43.54
CA ALA A 11 -29.75 -18.13 -42.20
C ALA A 11 -28.45 -18.89 -41.90
N THR A 12 -27.32 -18.18 -41.93
CA THR A 12 -26.03 -18.70 -41.46
C THR A 12 -26.06 -18.66 -39.93
N ALA A 13 -26.32 -19.82 -39.30
CA ALA A 13 -26.17 -19.99 -37.86
C ALA A 13 -24.69 -19.81 -37.50
N GLY A 14 -24.32 -18.63 -37.02
CA GLY A 14 -23.00 -18.35 -36.49
C GLY A 14 -22.75 -19.24 -35.28
N ALA A 15 -21.78 -20.14 -35.39
CA ALA A 15 -21.27 -20.90 -34.25
C ALA A 15 -20.77 -19.89 -33.21
N GLN A 16 -21.50 -19.76 -32.11
CA GLN A 16 -21.01 -19.07 -30.92
C GLN A 16 -19.79 -19.87 -30.45
N SER A 17 -18.60 -19.36 -30.76
CA SER A 17 -17.35 -19.89 -30.21
C SER A 17 -17.49 -19.86 -28.70
N ALA A 18 -17.53 -21.04 -28.07
CA ALA A 18 -17.53 -21.12 -26.62
C ALA A 18 -16.32 -20.35 -26.11
N LEU A 19 -16.56 -19.39 -25.21
CA LEU A 19 -15.49 -18.61 -24.59
C LEU A 19 -14.58 -19.57 -23.81
N ASP A 20 -13.26 -19.43 -23.99
CA ASP A 20 -12.28 -20.22 -23.24
C ASP A 20 -12.43 -19.94 -21.73
N PRO A 21 -12.68 -20.96 -20.88
CA PRO A 21 -12.80 -20.75 -19.45
C PRO A 21 -11.56 -20.07 -18.87
N VAL A 22 -11.75 -19.11 -17.97
CA VAL A 22 -10.65 -18.42 -17.28
C VAL A 22 -10.44 -19.01 -15.89
N ARG A 23 -9.17 -19.15 -15.49
CA ARG A 23 -8.77 -19.53 -14.13
C ARG A 23 -8.15 -18.34 -13.40
N THR A 24 -8.47 -18.20 -12.13
CA THR A 24 -7.83 -17.21 -11.26
C THR A 24 -6.51 -17.75 -10.72
N LEU A 25 -5.44 -16.99 -10.89
CA LEU A 25 -4.15 -17.22 -10.24
C LEU A 25 -4.13 -16.50 -8.88
N PHE A 26 -4.43 -15.20 -8.88
CA PHE A 26 -4.48 -14.37 -7.68
C PHE A 26 -5.77 -13.55 -7.62
N SER A 27 -6.24 -13.29 -6.40
CA SER A 27 -7.18 -12.23 -6.08
C SER A 27 -6.64 -11.42 -4.92
N VAL A 28 -6.25 -10.16 -5.16
CA VAL A 28 -5.72 -9.26 -4.14
C VAL A 28 -6.81 -8.25 -3.79
N ARG A 29 -7.25 -8.23 -2.53
CA ARG A 29 -8.22 -7.26 -2.01
C ARG A 29 -7.52 -6.20 -1.19
N PHE A 30 -7.81 -4.93 -1.45
CA PHE A 30 -7.33 -3.82 -0.65
C PHE A 30 -8.33 -3.51 0.45
N ARG A 31 -7.87 -3.60 1.70
CA ARG A 31 -8.69 -3.28 2.87
C ARG A 31 -8.05 -2.17 3.68
N HIS A 32 -8.86 -1.25 4.16
CA HIS A 32 -8.43 -0.18 5.03
C HIS A 32 -9.59 0.20 5.96
N ASP A 33 -9.36 0.06 7.25
CA ASP A 33 -10.36 0.30 8.30
C ASP A 33 -10.82 1.77 8.41
N TYR A 34 -10.26 2.71 7.66
CA TYR A 34 -10.83 4.05 7.52
C TYR A 34 -12.20 4.00 6.84
N TYR A 35 -12.40 3.17 5.82
CA TYR A 35 -13.64 3.09 5.03
C TYR A 35 -14.70 2.18 5.68
N ASN A 36 -15.01 2.46 6.94
CA ASN A 36 -15.97 1.67 7.73
C ASN A 36 -17.42 1.71 7.17
N ALA A 37 -17.75 2.62 6.26
CA ALA A 37 -19.05 2.64 5.59
C ALA A 37 -19.16 1.63 4.43
N THR A 38 -18.04 1.05 3.99
CA THR A 38 -17.96 0.16 2.83
C THR A 38 -17.32 -1.19 3.15
N ASP A 39 -17.44 -1.64 4.41
CA ASP A 39 -16.86 -2.91 4.90
C ASP A 39 -15.34 -2.96 4.69
N ASP A 40 -14.67 -1.88 5.08
CA ASP A 40 -13.23 -1.65 4.96
C ASP A 40 -12.68 -1.73 3.52
N ARG A 41 -13.51 -1.76 2.47
CA ARG A 41 -13.03 -1.79 1.09
C ARG A 41 -12.27 -0.50 0.74
N CYS A 42 -10.98 -0.64 0.41
CA CYS A 42 -10.12 0.48 0.04
C CYS A 42 -10.13 0.69 -1.47
N ARG A 43 -10.84 1.71 -1.94
CA ARG A 43 -10.94 2.08 -3.36
C ARG A 43 -9.88 3.07 -3.82
N ASP A 44 -9.10 3.59 -2.87
CA ASP A 44 -8.15 4.67 -3.11
C ASP A 44 -6.80 4.19 -3.64
N LEU A 45 -6.67 2.90 -3.96
CA LEU A 45 -5.45 2.29 -4.50
C LEU A 45 -5.75 1.55 -5.80
N VAL A 46 -4.89 1.74 -6.78
CA VAL A 46 -4.90 1.01 -8.05
C VAL A 46 -3.56 0.29 -8.22
N ALA A 47 -3.62 -0.98 -8.59
CA ALA A 47 -2.45 -1.73 -9.02
C ALA A 47 -2.25 -1.58 -10.53
N VAL A 48 -1.05 -1.15 -10.94
CA VAL A 48 -0.65 -0.99 -12.34
C VAL A 48 0.56 -1.90 -12.60
N PRO A 49 0.52 -2.81 -13.58
CA PRO A 49 1.66 -3.67 -13.87
C PRO A 49 2.82 -2.79 -14.35
N THR A 50 4.06 -3.10 -13.94
CA THR A 50 5.24 -2.47 -14.56
C THR A 50 5.34 -2.88 -16.03
N ASP A 51 6.11 -2.14 -16.83
CA ASP A 51 6.29 -2.44 -18.26
C ASP A 51 6.78 -3.88 -18.50
N ASP A 52 7.79 -4.33 -17.74
CA ASP A 52 8.28 -5.72 -17.79
C ASP A 52 7.21 -6.73 -17.37
N CYS A 53 6.41 -6.41 -16.34
CA CYS A 53 5.31 -7.27 -15.91
C CYS A 53 4.23 -7.37 -16.98
N ALA A 54 3.86 -6.26 -17.61
CA ALA A 54 2.87 -6.23 -18.67
C ALA A 54 3.33 -7.02 -19.90
N ALA A 55 4.61 -6.91 -20.27
CA ALA A 55 5.23 -7.70 -21.34
C ALA A 55 5.21 -9.20 -21.02
N LEU A 56 5.60 -9.59 -19.80
CA LEU A 56 5.55 -10.98 -19.34
C LEU A 56 4.12 -11.54 -19.34
N MET A 57 3.17 -10.77 -18.83
CA MET A 57 1.74 -11.11 -18.82
C MET A 57 1.21 -11.33 -20.24
N ALA A 58 1.54 -10.45 -21.19
CA ALA A 58 1.16 -10.58 -22.59
C ALA A 58 1.79 -11.82 -23.25
N GLN A 59 3.08 -12.09 -22.99
CA GLN A 59 3.78 -13.27 -23.51
C GLN A 59 3.12 -14.58 -23.04
N ILE A 60 2.78 -14.68 -21.75
CA ILE A 60 2.16 -15.88 -21.17
C ILE A 60 0.67 -15.96 -21.53
N GLY A 61 0.00 -14.82 -21.73
CA GLY A 61 -1.45 -14.73 -21.90
C GLY A 61 -2.19 -14.68 -20.55
N ILE A 62 -1.59 -14.00 -19.57
CA ILE A 62 -2.19 -13.65 -18.29
C ILE A 62 -2.79 -12.25 -18.40
N PHE A 63 -3.92 -12.02 -17.74
CA PHE A 63 -4.60 -10.73 -17.73
C PHE A 63 -4.85 -10.26 -16.30
N GLN A 64 -4.77 -8.95 -16.10
CA GLN A 64 -5.25 -8.30 -14.90
C GLN A 64 -6.71 -7.89 -15.09
N VAL A 65 -7.54 -8.19 -14.09
CA VAL A 65 -8.92 -7.73 -14.01
C VAL A 65 -9.02 -6.79 -12.82
N HIS A 66 -9.34 -5.53 -13.07
CA HIS A 66 -9.58 -4.54 -12.02
C HIS A 66 -10.85 -4.91 -11.22
N GLN A 67 -10.79 -4.74 -9.90
CA GLN A 67 -11.93 -4.88 -9.01
C GLN A 67 -12.20 -3.55 -8.28
N ASP A 68 -13.34 -3.47 -7.61
CA ASP A 68 -13.76 -2.27 -6.85
C ASP A 68 -12.73 -1.82 -5.80
N ALA A 69 -12.11 -2.78 -5.10
CA ALA A 69 -11.08 -2.53 -4.07
C ALA A 69 -10.00 -3.60 -4.17
N GLY A 70 -9.30 -3.63 -5.31
CA GLY A 70 -8.26 -4.63 -5.58
C GLY A 70 -8.18 -5.03 -7.05
N PHE A 71 -7.64 -6.23 -7.30
CA PHE A 71 -7.50 -6.79 -8.63
C PHE A 71 -7.41 -8.32 -8.60
N SER A 72 -7.67 -8.94 -9.73
CA SER A 72 -7.39 -10.36 -9.95
C SER A 72 -6.43 -10.56 -11.11
N ILE A 73 -5.65 -11.64 -11.02
CA ILE A 73 -4.81 -12.13 -12.10
C ILE A 73 -5.43 -13.42 -12.59
N VAL A 74 -5.78 -13.45 -13.88
CA VAL A 74 -6.48 -14.58 -14.52
C VAL A 74 -5.73 -15.07 -15.74
N ILE A 75 -5.92 -16.35 -16.08
CA ILE A 75 -5.33 -16.99 -17.25
C ILE A 75 -6.40 -17.85 -17.95
N PRO A 76 -6.55 -17.78 -19.28
CA PRO A 76 -7.40 -18.70 -20.02
C PRO A 76 -6.91 -20.14 -19.87
N GLN A 77 -7.83 -21.10 -19.83
CA GLN A 77 -7.51 -22.51 -19.67
C GLN A 77 -6.54 -23.00 -20.75
N SER A 78 -6.70 -22.54 -21.99
CA SER A 78 -5.81 -22.88 -23.10
C SER A 78 -4.37 -22.36 -22.93
N ARG A 79 -4.13 -21.38 -22.06
CA ARG A 79 -2.82 -20.74 -21.84
C ARG A 79 -2.05 -21.30 -20.65
N VAL A 80 -2.66 -22.18 -19.84
CA VAL A 80 -1.99 -22.77 -18.66
C VAL A 80 -0.69 -23.50 -19.03
N GLY A 81 -0.67 -24.23 -20.16
CA GLY A 81 0.56 -24.88 -20.63
C GLY A 81 1.69 -23.89 -20.98
N ALA A 82 1.36 -22.70 -21.49
CA ALA A 82 2.35 -21.65 -21.78
C ALA A 82 2.96 -21.09 -20.49
N LEU A 83 2.14 -20.90 -19.45
CA LEU A 83 2.62 -20.52 -18.11
C LEU A 83 3.58 -21.54 -17.53
N VAL A 84 3.22 -22.83 -17.57
CA VAL A 84 4.08 -23.91 -17.05
C VAL A 84 5.40 -23.98 -17.85
N ASN A 85 5.34 -23.87 -19.18
CA ASN A 85 6.54 -23.82 -20.02
C ASN A 85 7.45 -22.65 -19.65
N ALA A 86 6.91 -21.44 -19.48
CA ALA A 86 7.69 -20.27 -19.08
C ALA A 86 8.37 -20.49 -17.72
N ILE A 87 7.66 -21.09 -16.76
CA ILE A 87 8.21 -21.42 -15.44
C ILE A 87 9.35 -22.43 -15.57
N VAL A 88 9.16 -23.52 -16.31
CA VAL A 88 10.19 -24.56 -16.49
C VAL A 88 11.42 -24.03 -17.22
N GLN A 89 11.22 -23.25 -18.29
CA GLN A 89 12.33 -22.66 -19.05
C GLN A 89 13.18 -21.75 -18.17
N GLY A 90 12.54 -20.92 -17.35
CA GLY A 90 13.27 -20.09 -16.42
C GLY A 90 13.96 -20.90 -15.32
N TYR A 91 13.34 -21.95 -14.80
CA TYR A 91 13.97 -22.87 -13.85
C TYR A 91 15.24 -23.51 -14.44
N CYS A 92 15.19 -23.99 -15.68
CA CYS A 92 16.34 -24.58 -16.36
C CYS A 92 17.44 -23.56 -16.72
N ALA A 93 17.09 -22.27 -16.84
CA ALA A 93 18.06 -21.20 -17.09
C ALA A 93 18.78 -20.75 -15.81
N SER A 94 18.17 -20.92 -14.64
CA SER A 94 18.79 -20.66 -13.34
C SER A 94 19.82 -21.74 -12.99
N GLY A 95 20.93 -21.33 -12.36
CA GLY A 95 21.92 -22.28 -11.85
C GLY A 95 21.36 -23.15 -10.71
N PRO A 96 21.88 -24.38 -10.49
CA PRO A 96 21.46 -25.23 -9.38
C PRO A 96 21.52 -24.48 -8.03
N GLY A 97 20.44 -24.53 -7.26
CA GLY A 97 20.33 -23.85 -5.96
C GLY A 97 20.05 -22.34 -6.02
N GLN A 98 20.05 -21.73 -7.21
CA GLN A 98 19.52 -20.39 -7.41
C GLN A 98 18.03 -20.55 -7.70
N GLY A 99 17.21 -20.36 -6.66
CA GLY A 99 15.77 -20.46 -6.76
C GLY A 99 15.22 -19.75 -7.98
N PHE A 100 14.27 -20.37 -8.68
CA PHE A 100 13.63 -19.74 -9.83
C PHE A 100 12.19 -19.35 -9.49
N TRP A 101 11.80 -18.17 -9.96
CA TRP A 101 10.42 -17.73 -9.88
C TRP A 101 9.98 -17.03 -11.15
N THR A 102 8.68 -17.05 -11.38
CA THR A 102 8.04 -16.08 -12.27
C THR A 102 7.33 -15.07 -11.38
N ARG A 103 7.73 -13.80 -11.47
CA ARG A 103 7.19 -12.70 -10.65
C ARG A 103 6.34 -11.77 -11.49
N LEU A 104 5.22 -11.33 -10.93
CA LEU A 104 4.38 -10.27 -11.48
C LEU A 104 4.47 -9.06 -10.55
N ARG A 105 4.91 -7.93 -11.07
CA ARG A 105 5.14 -6.72 -10.29
C ARG A 105 4.12 -5.65 -10.62
N PHE A 106 3.50 -5.10 -9.57
CA PHE A 106 2.52 -4.05 -9.68
C PHE A 106 2.95 -2.83 -8.87
N LEU A 107 2.92 -1.66 -9.49
CA LEU A 107 2.97 -0.38 -8.81
C LEU A 107 1.62 -0.11 -8.15
N LEU A 108 1.65 0.32 -6.89
CA LEU A 108 0.48 0.82 -6.18
C LEU A 108 0.41 2.34 -6.34
N VAL A 109 -0.65 2.83 -6.95
CA VAL A 109 -0.89 4.26 -7.15
C VAL A 109 -2.09 4.66 -6.31
N SER A 110 -1.90 5.63 -5.42
CA SER A 110 -3.03 6.22 -4.69
C SER A 110 -3.84 7.14 -5.60
N THR A 111 -5.16 6.96 -5.62
CA THR A 111 -6.10 7.91 -6.26
C THR A 111 -6.60 8.98 -5.28
N ASN A 112 -6.20 8.91 -4.01
CA ASN A 112 -6.52 9.90 -2.99
C ASN A 112 -5.23 10.55 -2.48
N GLU A 113 -5.11 11.87 -2.68
CA GLU A 113 -3.97 12.66 -2.20
C GLU A 113 -3.82 12.63 -0.67
N ASN A 114 -4.91 12.38 0.06
CA ASN A 114 -4.93 12.32 1.52
C ASN A 114 -4.70 10.89 2.07
N PHE A 115 -4.37 9.92 1.21
CA PHE A 115 -4.22 8.52 1.63
C PHE A 115 -3.20 8.34 2.76
N VAL A 116 -2.04 9.02 2.67
CA VAL A 116 -1.04 9.02 3.75
C VAL A 116 -1.59 9.66 5.03
N GLY A 117 -2.41 10.71 4.91
CA GLY A 117 -3.04 11.39 6.05
C GLY A 117 -3.98 10.48 6.85
N ILE A 118 -4.67 9.54 6.19
CA ILE A 118 -5.59 8.60 6.83
C ILE A 118 -4.98 7.24 7.18
N THR A 119 -3.80 6.91 6.64
CA THR A 119 -3.12 5.62 6.86
C THR A 119 -2.12 5.72 8.02
N ASP A 120 -1.96 4.65 8.80
CA ASP A 120 -1.02 4.54 9.92
C ASP A 120 0.44 4.37 9.45
N TRP A 121 0.92 5.37 8.72
CA TRP A 121 2.29 5.54 8.23
C TRP A 121 2.91 6.80 8.86
N PRO A 122 4.24 7.00 8.77
CA PRO A 122 4.83 8.30 9.08
C PRO A 122 4.12 9.43 8.32
N ILE A 123 3.81 10.53 9.01
CA ILE A 123 3.06 11.66 8.41
C ILE A 123 3.83 12.31 7.26
N ASP A 124 5.16 12.19 7.27
CA ASP A 124 6.05 12.70 6.25
C ASP A 124 6.35 11.68 5.13
N THR A 125 5.68 10.52 5.11
CA THR A 125 5.80 9.56 4.01
C THR A 125 5.46 10.24 2.69
N SER A 126 6.44 10.18 1.77
CA SER A 126 6.33 10.71 0.41
C SER A 126 6.78 9.63 -0.56
N PRO A 127 6.04 9.37 -1.66
CA PRO A 127 6.44 8.43 -2.71
C PRO A 127 7.86 8.62 -3.26
N THR A 128 8.41 9.84 -3.14
CA THR A 128 9.78 10.16 -3.58
C THR A 128 10.87 9.85 -2.55
N ARG A 129 10.49 9.56 -1.30
CA ARG A 129 11.42 9.26 -0.19
C ARG A 129 11.26 7.86 0.36
N GLN A 130 10.02 7.35 0.35
CA GLN A 130 9.65 6.05 0.87
C GLN A 130 8.60 5.43 -0.04
N ALA A 131 8.70 4.12 -0.24
CA ALA A 131 7.72 3.35 -0.98
C ALA A 131 7.38 2.09 -0.19
N LEU A 132 6.10 1.76 -0.14
CA LEU A 132 5.65 0.49 0.40
C LEU A 132 6.17 -0.65 -0.48
N PHE A 133 6.68 -1.72 0.12
CA PHE A 133 7.00 -2.95 -0.59
C PHE A 133 6.39 -4.15 0.12
N THR A 134 5.75 -5.02 -0.64
CA THR A 134 5.26 -6.30 -0.12
C THR A 134 5.29 -7.36 -1.20
N ASP A 135 5.34 -8.61 -0.77
CA ASP A 135 5.36 -9.80 -1.62
C ASP A 135 4.56 -10.92 -0.94
N ASN A 136 4.31 -12.01 -1.66
CA ASN A 136 3.65 -13.21 -1.14
C ASN A 136 4.64 -14.28 -0.60
N LEU A 137 5.91 -13.92 -0.31
CA LEU A 137 6.86 -14.81 0.39
C LEU A 137 6.57 -14.88 1.89
N ALA A 138 5.98 -13.83 2.45
CA ALA A 138 5.54 -13.77 3.83
C ALA A 138 4.09 -13.29 3.88
N VAL A 139 3.17 -14.24 4.09
CA VAL A 139 1.75 -13.96 4.30
C VAL A 139 1.34 -14.43 5.69
N HIS A 140 0.30 -13.84 6.25
CA HIS A 140 -0.24 -14.26 7.55
C HIS A 140 -1.69 -14.70 7.40
N ALA A 141 -2.04 -15.86 7.96
CA ALA A 141 -3.41 -16.35 7.93
C ALA A 141 -4.33 -15.47 8.78
N GLN A 142 -5.44 -15.02 8.21
CA GLN A 142 -6.51 -14.30 8.89
C GLN A 142 -7.85 -15.00 8.65
N PRO A 143 -8.89 -14.72 9.46
CA PRO A 143 -10.22 -15.31 9.28
C PRO A 143 -10.79 -15.13 7.86
N ASP A 144 -10.44 -14.02 7.21
CA ASP A 144 -10.99 -13.63 5.91
C ASP A 144 -10.08 -13.98 4.70
N GLY A 145 -8.89 -14.55 4.94
CA GLY A 145 -7.92 -14.90 3.90
C GLY A 145 -6.47 -14.73 4.33
N LEU A 146 -5.55 -14.69 3.37
CA LEU A 146 -4.11 -14.50 3.62
C LEU A 146 -3.76 -13.02 3.53
N SER A 147 -3.26 -12.42 4.60
CA SER A 147 -2.78 -11.04 4.59
C SER A 147 -1.36 -10.96 4.06
N LEU A 148 -1.09 -9.98 3.20
CA LEU A 148 0.26 -9.62 2.80
C LEU A 148 1.00 -8.96 3.97
N GLY A 149 2.24 -9.37 4.21
CA GLY A 149 3.06 -8.92 5.33
C GLY A 149 2.68 -9.55 6.68
N ASP A 150 3.59 -9.44 7.66
CA ASP A 150 3.49 -10.11 8.96
C ASP A 150 2.23 -9.68 9.76
N HIS A 151 1.88 -8.39 9.71
CA HIS A 151 0.73 -7.82 10.42
C HIS A 151 -0.04 -6.75 9.61
N GLY A 152 0.00 -6.88 8.29
CA GLY A 152 -0.51 -5.87 7.34
C GLY A 152 0.56 -4.88 6.88
N LEU A 153 0.12 -3.87 6.12
CA LEU A 153 0.98 -2.95 5.38
C LEU A 153 1.21 -1.64 6.16
N GLY A 154 1.86 -1.76 7.30
CA GLY A 154 2.25 -0.64 8.18
C GLY A 154 3.61 -0.03 7.83
N ALA A 155 4.12 0.83 8.71
CA ALA A 155 5.39 1.54 8.53
C ALA A 155 6.61 0.64 8.30
N ALA A 156 6.62 -0.57 8.85
CA ALA A 156 7.71 -1.54 8.67
C ALA A 156 7.86 -2.03 7.22
N ALA A 157 6.82 -1.90 6.39
CA ALA A 157 6.85 -2.24 4.98
C ALA A 157 7.31 -1.07 4.08
N LEU A 158 7.60 0.11 4.65
CA LEU A 158 8.13 1.26 3.91
C LEU A 158 9.64 1.14 3.77
N LEU A 159 10.10 1.11 2.53
CA LEU A 159 11.51 1.13 2.19
C LEU A 159 11.94 2.52 1.74
N PRO A 160 13.17 2.96 2.06
CA PRO A 160 13.73 4.18 1.48
C PRO A 160 13.78 4.06 -0.05
N VAL A 161 13.34 5.12 -0.73
CA VAL A 161 13.40 5.23 -2.19
C VAL A 161 14.74 5.80 -2.59
N THR A 162 15.39 5.14 -3.55
CA THR A 162 16.57 5.65 -4.22
C THR A 162 16.25 6.03 -5.66
N GLY A 163 16.94 7.04 -6.18
CA GLY A 163 17.01 7.29 -7.61
C GLY A 163 17.86 6.23 -8.33
N GLY A 164 18.22 6.50 -9.59
CA GLY A 164 19.05 5.59 -10.40
C GLY A 164 20.49 5.43 -9.94
N THR A 165 20.89 6.06 -8.83
CA THR A 165 22.25 6.03 -8.31
C THR A 165 22.25 6.09 -6.79
N ILE A 166 23.14 5.31 -6.16
CA ILE A 166 23.43 5.37 -4.72
C ILE A 166 24.84 5.94 -4.56
N SER A 167 24.94 7.10 -3.92
CA SER A 167 26.22 7.73 -3.59
C SER A 167 26.81 7.08 -2.33
N LEU A 168 27.97 6.46 -2.49
CA LEU A 168 28.70 5.80 -1.40
C LEU A 168 29.89 6.70 -1.02
N PRO A 169 29.92 7.26 0.21
CA PRO A 169 31.06 8.06 0.64
C PRO A 169 32.33 7.21 0.72
N ALA A 170 33.49 7.87 0.71
CA ALA A 170 34.77 7.22 0.96
C ALA A 170 34.71 6.40 2.27
N GLY A 171 35.31 5.21 2.29
CA GLY A 171 35.26 4.31 3.44
C GLY A 171 35.97 2.99 3.18
N PRO A 172 35.73 1.94 3.99
CA PRO A 172 36.46 0.68 3.86
C PRO A 172 36.47 0.14 2.42
N VAL A 173 37.66 -0.25 1.95
CA VAL A 173 37.84 -0.82 0.61
C VAL A 173 37.09 -2.15 0.54
N GLY A 174 36.35 -2.35 -0.53
CA GLY A 174 35.56 -3.57 -0.73
C GLY A 174 34.65 -3.45 -1.94
N THR A 175 33.83 -4.46 -2.16
CA THR A 175 32.78 -4.43 -3.20
C THR A 175 31.45 -4.13 -2.55
N VAL A 176 30.69 -3.19 -3.12
CA VAL A 176 29.27 -3.01 -2.77
C VAL A 176 28.44 -3.53 -3.91
N THR A 177 27.47 -4.40 -3.60
CA THR A 177 26.65 -5.10 -4.59
C THR A 177 25.17 -4.91 -4.27
N ALA A 178 24.38 -4.58 -5.29
CA ALA A 178 22.93 -4.69 -5.26
C ALA A 178 22.51 -6.07 -5.71
N LEU A 179 21.70 -6.73 -4.89
CA LEU A 179 21.05 -8.00 -5.18
C LEU A 179 19.57 -7.74 -5.46
N ASP A 180 19.01 -8.37 -6.46
CA ASP A 180 17.56 -8.39 -6.65
C ASP A 180 16.88 -9.26 -5.59
N LEU A 181 15.56 -9.39 -5.68
CA LEU A 181 14.76 -10.21 -4.79
C LEU A 181 15.32 -11.65 -4.65
N SER A 182 15.94 -12.19 -5.71
CA SER A 182 16.40 -13.59 -5.81
C SER A 182 17.76 -13.81 -5.15
N GLY A 183 18.42 -12.72 -4.75
CA GLY A 183 19.80 -12.73 -4.29
C GLY A 183 20.81 -12.67 -5.44
N ALA A 184 20.36 -12.57 -6.70
CA ALA A 184 21.26 -12.44 -7.84
C ALA A 184 21.88 -11.03 -7.89
N PRO A 185 23.20 -10.91 -8.11
CA PRO A 185 23.85 -9.61 -8.24
C PRO A 185 23.44 -8.93 -9.56
N VAL A 186 22.88 -7.72 -9.44
CA VAL A 186 22.42 -6.91 -10.59
C VAL A 186 23.26 -5.67 -10.84
N ALA A 187 23.99 -5.19 -9.82
CA ALA A 187 24.95 -4.11 -9.96
C ALA A 187 26.03 -4.21 -8.88
N SER A 188 27.27 -3.86 -9.20
CA SER A 188 28.38 -3.83 -8.24
C SER A 188 29.32 -2.66 -8.51
N VAL A 189 29.97 -2.17 -7.45
CA VAL A 189 31.03 -1.14 -7.55
C VAL A 189 32.15 -1.44 -6.55
N GLN A 190 33.39 -1.20 -6.96
CA GLN A 190 34.54 -1.24 -6.06
C GLN A 190 34.62 0.08 -5.28
N ARG A 191 34.62 -0.03 -3.95
CA ARG A 191 34.71 1.11 -3.02
C ARG A 191 36.16 1.48 -2.76
N SER A 192 36.42 2.78 -2.72
CA SER A 192 37.73 3.36 -2.40
C SER A 192 37.74 3.95 -0.98
N ALA A 193 38.90 3.88 -0.33
CA ALA A 193 39.17 4.53 0.96
C ALA A 193 39.14 6.05 0.90
N THR A 194 39.38 6.63 -0.28
CA THR A 194 39.69 8.06 -0.40
C THR A 194 38.71 8.82 -1.27
N VAL A 195 37.92 8.13 -2.11
CA VAL A 195 37.04 8.77 -3.09
C VAL A 195 35.64 8.19 -2.97
N PRO A 196 34.59 9.04 -2.93
CA PRO A 196 33.21 8.57 -3.07
C PRO A 196 33.02 7.81 -4.38
N VAL A 197 32.23 6.75 -4.36
CA VAL A 197 31.88 5.97 -5.55
C VAL A 197 30.36 5.94 -5.73
N ILE A 198 29.92 5.65 -6.95
CA ILE A 198 28.50 5.61 -7.29
C ILE A 198 28.14 4.18 -7.69
N LEU A 199 27.18 3.59 -6.99
CA LEU A 199 26.51 2.38 -7.44
C LEU A 199 25.33 2.79 -8.33
N SER A 200 25.42 2.51 -9.63
CA SER A 200 24.35 2.82 -10.58
C SER A 200 23.30 1.73 -10.61
N LEU A 201 22.04 2.12 -10.42
CA LEU A 201 20.84 1.31 -10.66
C LEU A 201 20.09 1.77 -11.93
N ALA A 202 20.65 2.72 -12.67
CA ALA A 202 20.03 3.26 -13.87
C ALA A 202 19.83 2.16 -14.92
N GLY A 203 18.60 2.06 -15.45
CA GLY A 203 18.22 1.04 -16.43
C GLY A 203 17.81 -0.31 -15.83
N LEU A 204 17.89 -0.46 -14.51
CA LEU A 204 17.30 -1.61 -13.82
C LEU A 204 15.77 -1.44 -13.70
N PRO A 205 15.00 -2.52 -13.48
CA PRO A 205 13.55 -2.41 -13.27
C PRO A 205 13.20 -1.81 -11.90
N ASN A 206 11.98 -1.26 -11.75
CA ASN A 206 11.45 -0.88 -10.44
C ASN A 206 11.46 -2.10 -9.52
N ASP A 207 12.15 -2.09 -8.38
CA ASP A 207 12.34 -3.29 -7.55
C ASP A 207 12.68 -2.96 -6.09
N ARG A 208 12.61 -3.96 -5.22
CA ARG A 208 13.36 -4.01 -3.96
C ARG A 208 14.75 -4.58 -4.23
N TYR A 209 15.77 -3.82 -3.85
CA TYR A 209 17.15 -4.28 -3.88
C TYR A 209 17.69 -4.46 -2.47
N THR A 210 18.46 -5.53 -2.28
CA THR A 210 19.27 -5.74 -1.07
C THR A 210 20.69 -5.29 -1.35
N ILE A 211 21.23 -4.36 -0.56
CA ILE A 211 22.59 -3.85 -0.74
C ILE A 211 23.51 -4.50 0.29
N ILE A 212 24.59 -5.12 -0.19
CA ILE A 212 25.59 -5.78 0.65
C ILE A 212 26.99 -5.24 0.38
N GLY A 213 27.82 -5.22 1.42
CA GLY A 213 29.26 -4.95 1.33
C GLY A 213 30.07 -6.24 1.44
N THR A 214 31.19 -6.33 0.73
CA THR A 214 32.21 -7.37 0.91
C THR A 214 33.59 -6.72 1.02
N PRO A 215 34.20 -6.68 2.22
CA PRO A 215 33.67 -7.18 3.50
C PRO A 215 32.45 -6.36 3.99
N PRO A 216 31.66 -6.82 5.00
CA PRO A 216 30.41 -6.18 5.41
C PRO A 216 30.54 -4.68 5.72
N GLU A 217 31.67 -4.25 6.28
CA GLU A 217 31.99 -2.84 6.56
C GLU A 217 32.12 -1.96 5.30
N ALA A 218 32.21 -2.56 4.10
CA ALA A 218 32.17 -1.83 2.84
C ALA A 218 30.82 -1.15 2.58
N TYR A 219 29.75 -1.47 3.34
CA TYR A 219 28.47 -0.77 3.26
C TYR A 219 27.79 -0.69 4.63
N THR A 220 27.41 0.51 5.06
CA THR A 220 26.73 0.78 6.34
C THR A 220 25.38 1.48 6.17
N GLY A 221 24.85 1.52 4.94
CA GLY A 221 23.55 2.12 4.66
C GLY A 221 22.39 1.15 4.89
N PRO A 222 21.17 1.51 4.48
CA PRO A 222 20.01 0.63 4.55
C PRO A 222 20.24 -0.66 3.75
N ALA A 223 20.09 -1.81 4.40
CA ALA A 223 20.26 -3.11 3.75
C ALA A 223 19.25 -3.34 2.62
N GLN A 224 18.07 -2.70 2.67
CA GLN A 224 17.02 -2.80 1.67
C GLN A 224 16.57 -1.42 1.22
N LEU A 225 16.44 -1.25 -0.09
CA LEU A 225 15.99 -0.02 -0.74
C LEU A 225 14.97 -0.35 -1.83
N ALA A 226 14.03 0.55 -2.06
CA ALA A 226 13.17 0.51 -3.23
C ALA A 226 13.77 1.39 -4.32
N TYR A 227 14.02 0.83 -5.51
CA TYR A 227 14.27 1.65 -6.69
C TYR A 227 12.94 1.96 -7.35
N VAL A 228 12.57 3.23 -7.31
CA VAL A 228 11.40 3.76 -8.00
C VAL A 228 11.86 5.02 -8.73
N PRO A 229 11.69 5.11 -10.07
CA PRO A 229 12.07 6.28 -10.83
C PRO A 229 11.47 7.56 -10.24
N PRO A 230 12.21 8.67 -10.18
CA PRO A 230 11.78 9.89 -9.48
C PRO A 230 10.45 10.50 -9.95
N ALA A 231 10.00 10.17 -11.16
CA ALA A 231 8.74 10.65 -11.73
C ALA A 231 7.51 9.78 -11.35
N SER A 232 7.71 8.70 -10.59
CA SER A 232 6.62 7.81 -10.20
C SER A 232 5.77 8.41 -9.09
N LEU A 233 4.45 8.40 -9.30
CA LEU A 233 3.47 8.69 -8.24
C LEU A 233 3.09 7.42 -7.45
N ALA A 234 3.82 6.32 -7.65
CA ALA A 234 3.54 5.06 -6.97
C ALA A 234 3.87 5.17 -5.47
N THR A 235 2.87 4.93 -4.64
CA THR A 235 2.98 4.84 -3.19
C THR A 235 3.71 3.57 -2.76
N GLY A 236 3.79 2.56 -3.63
CA GLY A 236 4.49 1.31 -3.34
C GLY A 236 4.50 0.31 -4.49
N MET A 237 4.88 -0.93 -4.16
CA MET A 237 4.97 -2.07 -5.05
C MET A 237 4.44 -3.34 -4.38
N ILE A 238 3.76 -4.17 -5.16
CA ILE A 238 3.39 -5.55 -4.79
C ILE A 238 4.04 -6.50 -5.78
N ASP A 239 4.78 -7.48 -5.27
CA ASP A 239 5.26 -8.61 -6.03
C ASP A 239 4.40 -9.85 -5.78
N LEU A 240 3.87 -10.43 -6.86
CA LEU A 240 3.13 -11.69 -6.84
C LEU A 240 3.96 -12.77 -7.53
N LEU A 241 4.50 -13.69 -6.74
CA LEU A 241 5.31 -14.81 -7.18
C LEU A 241 4.40 -15.97 -7.56
N LEU A 242 4.47 -16.44 -8.80
CA LEU A 242 3.64 -17.52 -9.31
C LEU A 242 4.06 -18.90 -8.76
N THR A 243 5.33 -19.04 -8.39
CA THR A 243 5.93 -20.26 -7.84
C THR A 243 6.81 -19.93 -6.65
N GLN A 244 7.00 -20.92 -5.79
CA GLN A 244 7.93 -20.85 -4.67
C GLN A 244 9.37 -20.76 -5.20
N PRO A 245 10.21 -19.81 -4.73
CA PRO A 245 11.60 -19.69 -5.18
C PRO A 245 12.50 -20.84 -4.73
N THR A 246 12.39 -21.25 -3.47
CA THR A 246 13.26 -22.26 -2.85
C THR A 246 12.41 -23.27 -2.08
N ALA A 247 12.84 -24.53 -1.97
CA ALA A 247 12.07 -25.54 -1.24
C ALA A 247 11.79 -25.17 0.24
N ASP A 248 12.64 -24.32 0.83
CA ASP A 248 12.59 -23.91 2.25
C ASP A 248 12.05 -22.48 2.46
N THR A 249 11.26 -21.93 1.52
CA THR A 249 10.62 -20.63 1.77
C THR A 249 9.67 -20.76 2.97
N GLY A 250 9.82 -19.88 3.97
CA GLY A 250 9.09 -19.97 5.24
C GLY A 250 7.57 -19.99 5.08
N ASP A 251 6.90 -20.65 6.02
CA ASP A 251 5.44 -20.70 6.14
C ASP A 251 4.98 -19.52 7.02
N PRO A 252 3.98 -18.71 6.60
CA PRO A 252 3.15 -18.90 5.41
C PRO A 252 3.63 -18.18 4.16
N ALA A 253 3.59 -18.90 3.03
CA ALA A 253 3.74 -18.38 1.68
C ALA A 253 2.65 -18.99 0.77
N ALA A 254 2.22 -18.28 -0.26
CA ALA A 254 1.07 -18.71 -1.07
C ALA A 254 1.29 -18.51 -2.56
N PHE A 255 1.43 -19.62 -3.29
CA PHE A 255 1.75 -19.66 -4.71
C PHE A 255 0.68 -20.43 -5.49
N PRO A 256 0.21 -19.91 -6.64
CA PRO A 256 -0.86 -20.54 -7.40
C PRO A 256 -0.40 -21.72 -8.26
N VAL A 257 0.89 -21.77 -8.59
CA VAL A 257 1.50 -22.85 -9.37
C VAL A 257 2.44 -23.64 -8.46
N PRO A 258 2.29 -24.97 -8.35
CA PRO A 258 3.21 -25.79 -7.58
C PRO A 258 4.62 -25.73 -8.17
N MET A 259 5.63 -25.80 -7.31
CA MET A 259 7.02 -25.88 -7.73
C MET A 259 7.23 -27.15 -8.57
N PRO A 260 7.87 -27.06 -9.75
CA PRO A 260 8.24 -28.26 -10.48
C PRO A 260 9.24 -29.10 -9.66
N PRO A 261 9.23 -30.43 -9.79
CA PRO A 261 10.27 -31.26 -9.20
C PRO A 261 11.66 -30.85 -9.74
N ALA A 262 12.69 -31.01 -8.91
CA ALA A 262 14.07 -30.67 -9.26
C ALA A 262 14.88 -31.96 -9.56
N PRO A 263 15.32 -32.20 -10.81
CA PRO A 263 15.06 -31.46 -12.04
C PRO A 263 13.67 -31.75 -12.65
N PRO A 264 13.10 -30.82 -13.43
CA PRO A 264 11.81 -31.03 -14.08
C PRO A 264 11.91 -32.11 -15.17
N PRO A 265 10.98 -33.07 -15.25
CA PRO A 265 10.89 -34.03 -16.34
C PRO A 265 10.77 -33.32 -17.70
N PRO A 266 11.33 -33.89 -18.80
CA PRO A 266 11.24 -33.31 -20.14
C PRO A 266 9.81 -33.05 -20.63
N ASP A 267 8.84 -33.81 -20.10
CA ASP A 267 7.42 -33.76 -20.43
C ASP A 267 6.57 -33.02 -19.37
N TYR A 268 7.19 -32.40 -18.35
CA TYR A 268 6.46 -31.75 -17.25
C TYR A 268 5.39 -30.77 -17.73
N ALA A 269 5.70 -29.96 -18.75
CA ALA A 269 4.76 -28.99 -19.31
C ALA A 269 3.63 -29.58 -20.15
N GLN A 270 3.68 -30.88 -20.47
CA GLN A 270 2.62 -31.61 -21.16
C GLN A 270 1.58 -32.17 -20.19
N HIS A 271 1.92 -32.27 -18.90
CA HIS A 271 1.03 -32.78 -17.87
C HIS A 271 0.11 -31.67 -17.33
N PRO A 272 -1.15 -31.98 -16.97
CA PRO A 272 -2.02 -31.03 -16.31
C PRO A 272 -1.43 -30.58 -14.97
N VAL A 273 -1.00 -29.32 -14.89
CA VAL A 273 -0.56 -28.72 -13.62
C VAL A 273 -1.77 -28.14 -12.88
N PRO A 274 -2.02 -28.55 -11.62
CA PRO A 274 -3.09 -27.96 -10.83
C PRO A 274 -2.77 -26.49 -10.55
N ILE A 275 -3.74 -25.62 -10.82
CA ILE A 275 -3.68 -24.20 -10.49
C ILE A 275 -4.58 -24.01 -9.28
N THR A 276 -4.00 -23.56 -8.17
CA THR A 276 -4.73 -23.28 -6.93
C THR A 276 -4.89 -21.77 -6.79
N PRO A 277 -6.11 -21.21 -6.89
CA PRO A 277 -6.30 -19.77 -6.74
C PRO A 277 -5.84 -19.28 -5.37
N VAL A 278 -5.07 -18.18 -5.34
CA VAL A 278 -4.58 -17.57 -4.10
C VAL A 278 -5.35 -16.28 -3.82
N ALA A 279 -6.01 -16.21 -2.66
CA ALA A 279 -6.73 -15.02 -2.21
C ALA A 279 -5.91 -14.26 -1.15
N LEU A 280 -5.49 -13.04 -1.49
CA LEU A 280 -4.64 -12.17 -0.69
C LEU A 280 -5.42 -10.93 -0.22
N ILE A 281 -5.02 -10.39 0.93
CA ILE A 281 -5.52 -9.15 1.50
C ILE A 281 -4.33 -8.22 1.73
N ALA A 282 -4.36 -7.04 1.08
CA ALA A 282 -3.46 -5.94 1.38
C ALA A 282 -4.18 -5.05 2.42
N GLN A 283 -3.88 -5.26 3.71
CA GLN A 283 -4.56 -4.58 4.81
C GLN A 283 -3.79 -3.35 5.28
N PHE A 284 -4.45 -2.21 5.29
CA PHE A 284 -3.98 -0.94 5.84
C PHE A 284 -4.75 -0.60 7.12
N ARG A 285 -4.09 0.14 8.02
CA ARG A 285 -4.67 0.61 9.28
C ARG A 285 -4.86 2.12 9.23
N ALA A 286 -5.91 2.58 9.88
CA ALA A 286 -6.26 3.97 9.99
C ALA A 286 -5.39 4.64 11.01
N ARG A 287 -4.89 5.81 10.62
CA ARG A 287 -4.18 6.70 11.50
C ARG A 287 -5.04 7.00 12.72
N LYS A 288 -4.37 7.06 13.88
CA LYS A 288 -4.97 7.60 15.10
C LYS A 288 -4.49 9.03 15.30
N THR A 289 -5.39 9.93 15.70
CA THR A 289 -5.05 11.33 15.94
C THR A 289 -5.54 11.82 17.29
N PHE A 290 -4.77 12.70 17.91
CA PHE A 290 -5.23 13.51 19.03
C PHE A 290 -6.14 14.61 18.50
N TRP A 291 -7.41 14.58 18.88
CA TRP A 291 -8.38 15.58 18.44
C TRP A 291 -8.27 16.80 19.35
N ARG A 292 -8.02 17.96 18.74
CA ARG A 292 -7.87 19.24 19.41
C ARG A 292 -8.97 20.20 18.99
N TYR A 293 -9.93 20.41 19.87
CA TYR A 293 -11.00 21.36 19.67
C TYR A 293 -10.58 22.74 20.20
N PHE A 294 -10.40 23.70 19.31
CA PHE A 294 -10.23 25.11 19.64
C PHE A 294 -11.60 25.78 19.65
N VAL A 295 -12.16 25.99 20.85
CA VAL A 295 -13.44 26.67 21.02
C VAL A 295 -13.18 28.17 21.16
N VAL A 296 -13.66 28.95 20.20
CA VAL A 296 -13.40 30.38 20.06
C VAL A 296 -14.70 31.15 20.27
N PRO A 297 -14.74 32.14 21.18
CA PRO A 297 -15.93 32.97 21.33
C PRO A 297 -16.02 33.91 20.12
N HIS A 298 -17.22 34.12 19.58
CA HIS A 298 -17.41 35.25 18.68
C HIS A 298 -17.09 36.55 19.42
N ALA A 299 -16.21 37.39 18.87
CA ALA A 299 -15.66 38.59 19.52
C ALA A 299 -16.69 39.54 20.16
N ALA A 300 -17.95 39.51 19.70
CA ALA A 300 -19.05 40.30 20.25
C ALA A 300 -19.82 39.64 21.43
N ARG A 301 -19.52 38.39 21.80
CA ARG A 301 -20.35 37.55 22.69
C ARG A 301 -19.74 37.26 24.07
N GLY A 302 -18.62 37.89 24.40
CA GLY A 302 -18.02 37.81 25.74
C GLY A 302 -17.13 36.57 25.96
N ALA A 303 -16.95 36.17 27.22
CA ALA A 303 -15.97 35.17 27.64
C ALA A 303 -16.62 33.87 28.13
N PHE A 304 -15.96 32.74 27.87
CA PHE A 304 -16.41 31.43 28.38
C PHE A 304 -16.16 31.29 29.88
N THR A 305 -17.05 30.58 30.56
CA THR A 305 -16.88 30.18 31.95
C THR A 305 -16.01 28.92 32.08
N ASP A 306 -15.60 28.62 33.31
CA ASP A 306 -14.87 27.38 33.59
C ASP A 306 -15.78 26.14 33.52
N THR A 307 -17.11 26.28 33.39
CA THR A 307 -18.07 25.18 33.24
C THR A 307 -18.10 24.57 31.83
N LEU A 308 -17.44 25.19 30.85
CA LEU A 308 -17.32 24.65 29.50
C LEU A 308 -16.66 23.26 29.49
N ALA A 309 -17.32 22.27 28.90
CA ALA A 309 -16.86 20.89 28.85
C ALA A 309 -17.24 20.22 27.53
N ILE A 310 -16.38 19.31 27.07
CA ILE A 310 -16.71 18.34 26.02
C ILE A 310 -17.05 17.02 26.71
N THR A 311 -18.21 16.47 26.37
CA THR A 311 -18.66 15.15 26.84
C THR A 311 -18.97 14.25 25.66
N GLY A 312 -18.88 12.93 25.85
CA GLY A 312 -19.22 11.93 24.86
C GLY A 312 -18.59 10.58 25.20
N GLN A 313 -18.71 9.62 24.27
CA GLN A 313 -18.24 8.24 24.47
C GLN A 313 -16.81 8.18 24.99
N ASP A 314 -16.60 7.56 26.17
CA ASP A 314 -15.37 7.00 26.77
C ASP A 314 -14.02 7.65 26.40
N VAL A 315 -14.00 8.95 26.14
CA VAL A 315 -12.83 9.73 25.74
C VAL A 315 -12.74 10.92 26.67
N ALA A 316 -11.67 10.97 27.45
CA ALA A 316 -11.35 12.11 28.29
C ALA A 316 -10.71 13.23 27.47
N PHE A 317 -11.00 14.48 27.85
CA PHE A 317 -10.43 15.68 27.25
C PHE A 317 -9.76 16.55 28.30
N GLY A 318 -8.47 16.80 28.11
CA GLY A 318 -7.76 17.84 28.85
C GLY A 318 -8.20 19.22 28.37
N LYS A 319 -8.53 20.12 29.31
CA LYS A 319 -8.98 21.49 29.05
C LYS A 319 -7.89 22.51 29.40
N SER A 320 -7.61 23.45 28.50
CA SER A 320 -6.69 24.56 28.76
C SER A 320 -7.11 25.84 28.03
N LYS A 321 -6.59 26.98 28.48
CA LYS A 321 -6.74 28.28 27.78
C LYS A 321 -5.57 28.44 26.82
N THR A 322 -5.82 28.95 25.62
CA THR A 322 -4.78 29.21 24.61
C THR A 322 -5.10 30.49 23.81
N VAL A 323 -4.12 30.96 23.04
CA VAL A 323 -4.26 32.08 22.10
C VAL A 323 -3.91 31.57 20.72
N LEU A 324 -4.80 31.82 19.75
CA LEU A 324 -4.60 31.43 18.36
C LEU A 324 -3.56 32.33 17.67
N PRO A 325 -3.00 31.91 16.52
CA PRO A 325 -2.01 32.73 15.79
C PRO A 325 -2.51 34.12 15.38
N ASN A 326 -3.82 34.31 15.25
CA ASN A 326 -4.45 35.60 14.96
C ASN A 326 -4.67 36.49 16.19
N GLY A 327 -4.30 36.03 17.39
CA GLY A 327 -4.47 36.73 18.66
C GLY A 327 -5.77 36.43 19.39
N ASP A 328 -6.69 35.66 18.82
CA ASP A 328 -7.97 35.33 19.46
C ASP A 328 -7.76 34.38 20.65
N ALA A 329 -8.48 34.66 21.75
CA ALA A 329 -8.52 33.75 22.89
C ALA A 329 -9.38 32.52 22.56
N ALA A 330 -8.91 31.33 22.94
CA ALA A 330 -9.62 30.08 22.75
C ALA A 330 -9.52 29.18 23.99
N ILE A 331 -10.49 28.28 24.15
CA ILE A 331 -10.39 27.13 25.04
C ILE A 331 -10.02 25.92 24.20
N LEU A 332 -8.89 25.30 24.51
CA LEU A 332 -8.42 24.08 23.88
C LEU A 332 -8.90 22.88 24.69
N PHE A 333 -9.61 21.97 24.03
CA PHE A 333 -9.85 20.62 24.53
C PHE A 333 -9.03 19.64 23.70
N SER A 334 -8.14 18.88 24.35
CA SER A 334 -7.33 17.86 23.70
C SER A 334 -7.76 16.48 24.18
N ALA A 335 -8.09 15.58 23.26
CA ALA A 335 -8.32 14.18 23.61
C ALA A 335 -7.08 13.61 24.31
N GLU A 336 -7.26 12.90 25.41
CA GLU A 336 -6.14 12.32 26.17
C GLU A 336 -5.58 11.05 25.50
N THR A 337 -6.39 10.40 24.68
CA THR A 337 -6.01 9.22 23.89
C THR A 337 -6.24 9.47 22.40
N PRO A 338 -5.36 8.95 21.52
CA PRO A 338 -5.52 9.15 20.09
C PRO A 338 -6.70 8.32 19.55
N LEU A 339 -7.53 8.94 18.73
CA LEU A 339 -8.76 8.36 18.18
C LEU A 339 -8.53 7.92 16.73
N ALA A 340 -8.99 6.73 16.38
CA ALA A 340 -8.86 6.22 15.02
C ALA A 340 -9.69 7.06 14.04
N MET A 341 -9.07 7.49 12.95
CA MET A 341 -9.77 8.16 11.86
C MET A 341 -10.70 7.18 11.17
N ARG A 342 -11.92 7.62 10.85
CA ARG A 342 -12.93 6.83 10.15
C ARG A 342 -13.69 7.73 9.19
N GLN A 343 -14.06 7.21 8.03
CA GLN A 343 -14.92 7.91 7.07
C GLN A 343 -16.24 8.32 7.71
N ARG A 344 -16.79 7.45 8.57
CA ARG A 344 -17.88 7.79 9.49
C ARG A 344 -17.39 7.61 10.91
N SER A 345 -17.04 8.70 11.57
CA SER A 345 -16.64 8.68 12.98
C SER A 345 -17.71 7.99 13.84
N PRO A 346 -17.36 7.00 14.66
CA PRO A 346 -18.28 6.46 15.66
C PRO A 346 -18.44 7.44 16.84
N HIS A 347 -17.48 8.34 17.03
CA HIS A 347 -17.46 9.30 18.12
C HIS A 347 -18.42 10.45 17.86
N ARG A 348 -19.32 10.68 18.82
CA ARG A 348 -20.22 11.84 18.89
C ARG A 348 -19.96 12.57 20.19
N PHE A 349 -19.29 13.71 20.09
CA PHE A 349 -18.99 14.58 21.23
C PHE A 349 -19.97 15.75 21.26
N ARG A 350 -20.26 16.25 22.46
CA ARG A 350 -21.11 17.41 22.71
C ARG A 350 -20.34 18.44 23.53
N LEU A 351 -20.43 19.70 23.12
CA LEU A 351 -19.96 20.84 23.91
C LEU A 351 -21.12 21.38 24.74
N SER A 352 -20.89 21.55 26.04
CA SER A 352 -21.84 22.18 26.95
C SER A 352 -21.12 23.14 27.89
N GLY A 353 -21.81 24.15 28.39
CA GLY A 353 -21.27 25.10 29.37
C GLY A 353 -21.98 26.43 29.26
N GLU A 354 -21.32 27.49 29.68
CA GLU A 354 -21.90 28.83 29.72
C GLU A 354 -20.92 29.88 29.21
N ARG A 355 -21.47 31.02 28.77
CA ARG A 355 -20.70 32.24 28.48
C ARG A 355 -21.28 33.44 29.22
N HIS A 356 -20.41 34.35 29.62
CA HIS A 356 -20.79 35.67 30.10
C HIS A 356 -20.65 36.69 28.97
N SER A 357 -21.75 37.39 28.69
CA SER A 357 -21.79 38.50 27.77
C SER A 357 -21.18 39.76 28.41
N PRO A 358 -20.68 40.72 27.62
CA PRO A 358 -20.06 41.94 28.15
C PRO A 358 -20.98 42.79 29.05
N ASP A 359 -22.30 42.64 28.90
CA ASP A 359 -23.34 43.29 29.69
C ASP A 359 -23.66 42.57 31.01
N GLY A 360 -22.95 41.49 31.33
CA GLY A 360 -23.17 40.67 32.52
C GLY A 360 -24.21 39.55 32.33
N GLY A 361 -24.83 39.42 31.16
CA GLY A 361 -25.75 38.33 30.86
C GLY A 361 -25.05 36.97 30.81
N GLN A 362 -25.72 35.90 31.23
CA GLN A 362 -25.23 34.52 31.14
C GLN A 362 -26.06 33.78 30.08
N ALA A 363 -25.38 33.05 29.19
CA ALA A 363 -26.04 32.27 28.15
C ALA A 363 -25.46 30.85 28.10
N ASP A 364 -26.34 29.86 28.01
CA ASP A 364 -25.96 28.46 27.87
C ASP A 364 -25.38 28.20 26.49
N ILE A 365 -24.37 27.33 26.44
CA ILE A 365 -23.76 26.79 25.24
C ILE A 365 -24.16 25.32 25.14
N SER A 366 -24.69 24.93 23.99
CA SER A 366 -24.94 23.53 23.66
C SER A 366 -24.72 23.30 22.17
N VAL A 367 -23.66 22.56 21.81
CA VAL A 367 -23.38 22.13 20.43
C VAL A 367 -23.36 20.62 20.39
N ASP A 368 -24.30 20.03 19.66
CA ASP A 368 -24.45 18.57 19.52
C ASP A 368 -24.89 18.19 18.09
N PRO A 369 -24.09 17.41 17.33
CA PRO A 369 -22.74 16.94 17.67
C PRO A 369 -21.67 18.00 17.36
N LEU A 370 -20.52 17.90 18.04
CA LEU A 370 -19.30 18.55 17.61
C LEU A 370 -18.78 17.96 16.27
N PRO A 371 -18.14 18.78 15.43
CA PRO A 371 -17.52 18.30 14.20
C PRO A 371 -16.43 17.25 14.48
N CYS A 372 -16.24 16.32 13.55
CA CYS A 372 -15.18 15.32 13.63
C CYS A 372 -13.88 15.85 13.00
N ALA A 373 -12.76 15.18 13.28
CA ALA A 373 -11.49 15.46 12.62
C ALA A 373 -11.60 15.30 11.09
N ALA A 374 -11.08 16.27 10.35
CA ALA A 374 -10.90 16.15 8.90
C ALA A 374 -9.79 15.15 8.56
N THR A 375 -9.79 14.65 7.32
CA THR A 375 -8.74 13.74 6.82
C THR A 375 -7.39 14.41 6.61
N SER A 376 -7.36 15.75 6.52
CA SER A 376 -6.19 16.56 6.26
C SER A 376 -6.49 18.04 6.63
N PRO A 377 -5.49 18.83 7.07
CA PRO A 377 -4.12 18.39 7.41
C PRO A 377 -4.09 17.60 8.72
N VAL A 378 -3.11 16.71 8.83
CA VAL A 378 -2.76 16.00 10.07
C VAL A 378 -1.35 16.39 10.45
N TRP A 379 -1.17 16.96 11.64
CA TRP A 379 0.11 17.49 12.09
C TRP A 379 0.92 16.44 12.85
N PRO A 380 2.25 16.36 12.65
CA PRO A 380 3.10 15.44 13.40
C PRO A 380 3.16 15.81 14.88
N VAL A 381 3.21 14.78 15.74
CA VAL A 381 3.44 14.92 17.18
C VAL A 381 4.84 14.43 17.51
N THR A 382 5.65 15.26 18.15
CA THR A 382 7.08 14.99 18.44
C THR A 382 7.30 13.66 19.17
N GLU A 383 6.37 13.29 20.06
CA GLU A 383 6.49 12.09 20.91
C GLU A 383 5.92 10.82 20.26
N GLN A 384 5.09 10.94 19.22
CA GLN A 384 4.41 9.82 18.59
C GLN A 384 4.36 10.01 17.06
N PRO A 385 5.40 9.60 16.31
CA PRO A 385 5.54 9.92 14.89
C PRO A 385 4.47 9.30 13.98
N LEU A 386 3.80 8.22 14.44
CA LEU A 386 2.68 7.59 13.75
C LEU A 386 1.33 8.23 14.12
N ALA A 387 1.23 8.84 15.31
CA ALA A 387 0.05 9.58 15.70
C ALA A 387 0.12 11.01 15.15
N GLY A 388 -1.05 11.51 14.79
CA GLY A 388 -1.19 12.90 14.35
C GLY A 388 -1.94 13.76 15.35
N THR A 389 -1.94 15.06 15.14
CA THR A 389 -2.93 15.97 15.71
C THR A 389 -3.91 16.39 14.62
N SER A 390 -5.20 16.30 14.93
CA SER A 390 -6.26 16.86 14.11
C SER A 390 -6.83 18.08 14.83
N GLU A 391 -6.66 19.25 14.23
CA GLU A 391 -7.14 20.51 14.80
C GLU A 391 -8.53 20.86 14.26
N ILE A 392 -9.44 21.21 15.17
CA ILE A 392 -10.84 21.43 14.87
C ILE A 392 -11.24 22.76 15.52
N TYR A 393 -11.67 23.73 14.72
CA TYR A 393 -12.05 25.06 15.20
C TYR A 393 -13.57 25.16 15.32
N VAL A 394 -14.05 25.62 16.48
CA VAL A 394 -15.48 25.74 16.80
C VAL A 394 -15.75 27.17 17.27
N TYR A 395 -16.42 27.96 16.43
CA TYR A 395 -16.75 29.36 16.70
C TYR A 395 -18.20 29.46 17.22
N ILE A 396 -18.42 30.06 18.40
CA ILE A 396 -19.75 30.10 19.07
C ILE A 396 -20.12 31.44 19.72
#